data_AF-A0AAU9TZL1-F1
#
_entry.id   AF-A0AAU9TZL1-F1
#
_cell.length_a   1.000
_cell.length_b   1.000
_cell.length_c   1.000
_cell.angle_alpha   90.00
_cell.angle_beta   90.00
_cell.angle_gamma   90.00
#
_symmetry.space_group_name_H-M   'P 1'
#
loop_
_entity.id
_entity.type
_entity.pdbx_description
1 polymer ?
#
loop_
_entity_poly.entity_id
_entity_poly.type
_entity_poly.pdbx_seq_one_letter_code
_entity_poly.pdbx_strand_id
1 'polypeptide(L)'
;MDVHNFEKWFDNILNKVESRLVIVLDNAPYHSRLAVRVPNMSWRKADIQAWLLENNISYDENEIEAELLTKFRKQDYNKKVIDEMAARKI
;
A
#
# COMPACT_ATOMS: atom_id res chain seq x y z
N MET A 1 -19.42 3.53 -3.77
CA MET A 1 -18.37 2.92 -4.61
C MET A 1 -17.46 2.16 -3.67
N ASP A 2 -17.16 0.89 -3.94
CA ASP A 2 -16.16 0.11 -3.18
C ASP A 2 -14.85 -0.01 -3.97
N VAL A 3 -13.82 -0.55 -3.32
CA VAL A 3 -12.47 -0.70 -3.91
C VAL A 3 -12.50 -1.50 -5.20
N HIS A 4 -13.26 -2.60 -5.26
CA HIS A 4 -13.29 -3.47 -6.43
C HIS A 4 -13.94 -2.78 -7.64
N ASN A 5 -15.09 -2.15 -7.41
CA ASN A 5 -15.80 -1.40 -8.43
C ASN A 5 -14.99 -0.19 -8.92
N PHE A 6 -14.27 0.49 -8.02
CA PHE A 6 -13.38 1.58 -8.37
C PHE A 6 -12.19 1.09 -9.22
N GLU A 7 -11.46 0.06 -8.79
CA GLU A 7 -10.30 -0.45 -9.52
C GLU A 7 -10.69 -0.95 -10.92
N LYS A 8 -11.83 -1.63 -11.05
CA LYS A 8 -12.36 -2.05 -12.35
C LYS A 8 -12.70 -0.87 -13.27
N TRP A 9 -13.31 0.17 -12.72
CA TRP A 9 -13.58 1.41 -13.46
C TRP A 9 -12.28 2.10 -13.88
N PHE A 10 -11.31 2.18 -12.96
CA PHE A 10 -10.03 2.84 -13.18
C PHE A 10 -9.21 2.13 -14.27
N ASP A 11 -9.16 0.80 -14.27
CA ASP A 11 -8.52 0.01 -15.33
C ASP A 11 -9.14 0.28 -16.71
N ASN A 12 -10.47 0.33 -16.79
CA ASN A 12 -11.18 0.66 -18.03
C ASN A 12 -10.85 2.08 -18.53
N ILE A 13 -10.78 3.05 -17.62
CA ILE A 13 -10.37 4.42 -17.96
C ILE A 13 -8.92 4.43 -18.43
N LEU A 14 -8.01 3.81 -17.68
CA LEU A 14 -6.60 3.71 -18.04
C LEU A 14 -6.45 3.13 -19.45
N ASN A 15 -7.20 2.11 -19.82
CA ASN A 15 -7.16 1.52 -21.17
C ASN A 15 -7.64 2.46 -22.29
N LYS A 16 -8.53 3.41 -22.01
CA LYS A 16 -9.09 4.34 -23.01
C LYS A 16 -8.33 5.65 -23.17
N VAL A 17 -7.51 6.02 -22.19
CA VAL A 17 -6.77 7.28 -22.21
C VAL A 17 -5.45 7.14 -22.99
N GLU A 18 -5.08 8.21 -23.70
CA GLU A 18 -3.81 8.35 -24.42
C GLU A 18 -2.61 8.48 -23.46
N SER A 19 -1.39 8.23 -23.96
CA SER A 19 -0.16 8.44 -23.19
C SER A 19 -0.02 9.91 -22.75
N ARG A 20 0.62 10.17 -21.61
CA ARG A 20 0.93 11.53 -21.10
C ARG A 20 -0.29 12.37 -20.68
N LEU A 21 -1.30 11.73 -20.11
CA LEU A 21 -2.45 12.40 -19.49
C LEU A 21 -2.31 12.47 -17.97
N VAL A 22 -2.92 13.51 -17.38
CA VAL A 22 -3.00 13.70 -15.93
C VAL A 22 -4.40 13.34 -15.47
N ILE A 23 -4.51 12.40 -14.54
CA ILE A 23 -5.78 12.01 -13.92
C ILE A 23 -5.81 12.61 -12.52
N VAL A 24 -6.84 13.42 -12.23
CA VAL A 24 -7.08 14.02 -10.91
C VAL A 24 -8.30 13.33 -10.29
N LEU A 25 -8.12 12.76 -9.10
CA LEU A 25 -9.17 12.09 -8.33
C LEU A 25 -9.47 12.90 -7.07
N ASP A 26 -10.71 12.84 -6.59
CA ASP A 26 -11.07 13.39 -5.29
C ASP A 26 -10.41 12.59 -4.15
N ASN A 27 -10.33 13.18 -2.95
CA ASN A 27 -9.73 12.50 -1.81
C ASN A 27 -10.74 11.57 -1.13
N ALA A 28 -10.88 10.36 -1.67
CA ALA A 28 -11.72 9.33 -1.09
C ALA A 28 -10.89 8.16 -0.49
N PRO A 29 -11.34 7.53 0.62
CA PRO A 29 -10.58 6.48 1.30
C PRO A 29 -10.19 5.30 0.40
N TYR A 30 -11.03 4.95 -0.56
CA TYR A 30 -10.82 3.84 -1.48
C TYR A 30 -9.77 4.14 -2.57
N HIS A 31 -9.40 5.40 -2.81
CA HIS A 31 -8.30 5.77 -3.71
C HIS A 31 -6.92 5.71 -3.05
N SER A 32 -6.86 5.76 -1.72
CA SER A 32 -5.61 5.83 -0.95
C SER A 32 -5.14 4.49 -0.42
N ARG A 33 -5.60 3.39 -1.02
CA ARG A 33 -5.18 2.04 -0.64
C ARG A 33 -3.71 1.82 -1.00
N LEU A 34 -2.90 1.48 0.01
CA LEU A 34 -1.50 1.09 -0.18
C LEU A 34 -1.42 -0.25 -0.90
N ALA A 35 -0.44 -0.38 -1.79
CA ALA A 35 -0.13 -1.62 -2.49
C ALA A 35 0.37 -2.69 -1.51
N VAL A 36 1.19 -2.29 -0.55
CA VAL A 36 1.65 -3.13 0.55
C VAL A 36 0.98 -2.68 1.84
N ARG A 37 0.31 -3.61 2.52
CA ARG A 37 -0.24 -3.35 3.84
C ARG A 37 0.92 -3.39 4.84
N VAL A 38 1.19 -2.25 5.48
CA VAL A 38 2.20 -2.17 6.54
C VAL A 38 1.60 -2.46 7.92
N PRO A 39 2.38 -3.05 8.84
CA PRO A 39 1.95 -3.24 10.21
C PRO A 39 1.66 -1.92 10.92
N ASN A 40 0.75 -1.98 11.89
CA ASN A 40 0.41 -0.86 12.75
C ASN A 40 0.00 -1.38 14.14
N MET A 41 -0.31 -0.47 15.07
CA MET A 41 -0.64 -0.80 16.47
C MET A 41 -1.87 -1.72 16.65
N SER A 42 -2.66 -1.99 15.61
CA SER A 42 -3.76 -2.96 15.67
C SER A 42 -3.38 -4.38 15.23
N TRP A 43 -2.16 -4.58 14.74
CA TRP A 43 -1.66 -5.91 14.39
C TRP A 43 -1.17 -6.63 15.64
N ARG A 44 -1.24 -7.96 15.64
CA ARG A 44 -0.65 -8.77 16.71
C ARG A 44 0.87 -8.74 16.56
N LYS A 45 1.62 -8.74 17.67
CA LYS A 45 3.08 -8.88 17.67
C LYS A 45 3.61 -9.94 16.68
N ALA A 46 3.03 -11.14 16.69
CA ALA A 46 3.44 -12.22 15.79
C ALA A 46 3.28 -11.88 14.30
N ASP A 47 2.22 -11.16 13.93
CA ASP A 47 1.98 -10.73 12.54
C ASP A 47 2.98 -9.63 12.14
N ILE A 48 3.35 -8.74 13.06
CA ILE A 48 4.39 -7.72 12.83
C ILE A 48 5.75 -8.41 12.60
N GLN A 49 6.10 -9.39 13.44
CA GLN A 49 7.33 -10.18 13.32
C GLN A 49 7.40 -10.95 11.99
N ALA A 50 6.32 -11.61 11.59
CA ALA A 50 6.23 -12.28 10.29
C ALA A 50 6.45 -11.31 9.12
N TRP A 51 5.79 -10.15 9.16
CA TRP A 51 5.97 -9.12 8.12
C TRP A 51 7.40 -8.59 8.06
N LEU A 52 8.07 -8.40 9.20
CA LEU A 52 9.47 -7.99 9.25
C LEU A 52 10.38 -9.06 8.62
N LEU A 53 10.14 -10.35 8.90
CA LEU A 53 10.87 -11.45 8.25
C LEU A 53 10.68 -11.46 6.73
N GLU A 54 9.43 -11.33 6.26
CA GLU A 54 9.11 -11.29 4.83
C GLU A 54 9.80 -10.11 4.11
N ASN A 55 10.03 -9.01 4.82
CA ASN A 55 10.73 -7.83 4.32
C ASN A 55 12.25 -7.86 4.57
N ASN A 56 12.80 -8.97 5.08
CA ASN A 56 14.22 -9.12 5.46
C ASN A 56 14.72 -8.06 6.47
N ILE A 57 13.85 -7.67 7.40
CA ILE A 57 14.16 -6.71 8.47
C ILE A 57 14.44 -7.47 9.76
N SER A 58 15.63 -7.27 10.33
CA SER A 58 16.03 -7.91 11.58
C SER A 58 15.31 -7.28 12.78
N TYR A 59 14.90 -8.13 13.72
CA TYR A 59 14.31 -7.77 15.01
C TYR A 59 14.70 -8.79 16.08
N ASP A 60 14.54 -8.41 17.35
CA ASP A 60 14.71 -9.32 18.48
C ASP A 60 13.34 -9.84 18.95
N GLU A 61 13.26 -11.14 19.27
CA GLU A 61 11.99 -11.78 19.66
C GLU A 61 11.37 -11.18 20.94
N ASN A 62 12.20 -10.57 21.80
CA ASN A 62 11.77 -9.94 23.04
C ASN A 62 11.27 -8.50 22.84
N GLU A 63 11.52 -7.87 21.69
CA GLU A 63 11.08 -6.50 21.41
C GLU A 63 9.55 -6.39 21.50
N ILE A 64 9.07 -5.28 22.05
CA ILE A 64 7.63 -5.02 22.14
C ILE A 64 7.08 -4.49 20.80
N GLU A 65 5.76 -4.52 20.62
CA GLU A 65 5.10 -4.08 19.38
C GLU A 65 5.53 -2.67 18.95
N ALA A 66 5.66 -1.75 19.91
CA ALA A 66 6.11 -0.39 19.64
C ALA A 66 7.53 -0.33 19.08
N GLU A 67 8.46 -1.15 19.60
CA GLU A 67 9.86 -1.23 19.14
C GLU A 67 9.93 -1.85 17.74
N LEU A 68 9.20 -2.94 17.51
CA LEU A 68 9.11 -3.57 16.18
C LEU A 68 8.61 -2.59 15.11
N LEU A 69 7.63 -1.75 15.44
CA LEU A 69 7.10 -0.73 14.53
C LEU A 69 8.09 0.41 14.21
N THR A 70 9.19 0.55 14.96
CA THR A 70 10.26 1.50 14.64
C THR A 70 11.29 0.97 13.64
N LYS A 71 11.27 -0.35 13.35
CA LYS A 71 12.27 -1.00 12.49
C LYS A 71 12.12 -0.66 11.00
N PHE A 72 11.03 -0.01 10.62
CA PHE A 72 10.75 0.40 9.26
C PHE A 72 10.13 1.79 9.23
N ARG A 73 10.27 2.50 8.11
CA ARG A 73 9.58 3.78 7.89
C ARG A 73 8.36 3.52 7.01
N LYS A 74 7.18 3.88 7.51
CA LYS A 74 5.91 3.74 6.75
C LYS A 74 5.96 4.44 5.39
N GLN A 75 6.76 5.49 5.26
CA GLN A 75 6.92 6.26 4.03
C GLN A 75 7.55 5.43 2.90
N ASP A 76 8.40 4.45 3.23
CA ASP A 76 9.06 3.60 2.23
C ASP A 76 8.06 2.64 1.55
N TYR A 77 6.85 2.51 2.12
CA TYR A 77 5.79 1.61 1.67
C TYR A 77 4.49 2.37 1.32
N ASN A 78 4.60 3.66 0.99
CA ASN A 78 3.46 4.53 0.71
C ASN A 78 2.88 4.39 -0.71
N LYS A 79 3.41 3.46 -1.51
CA LYS A 79 3.00 3.23 -2.89
C LYS A 79 1.52 2.85 -2.95
N LYS A 80 0.73 3.58 -3.73
CA LYS A 80 -0.71 3.31 -3.86
C LYS A 80 -0.96 2.33 -5.00
N VAL A 81 -2.03 1.55 -4.87
CA VAL A 81 -2.44 0.59 -5.91
C VAL A 81 -2.75 1.28 -7.23
N ILE A 82 -3.36 2.46 -7.18
CA ILE A 82 -3.67 3.25 -8.37
C ILE A 82 -2.41 3.68 -9.14
N ASP A 83 -1.32 3.97 -8.44
CA ASP A 83 -0.05 4.37 -9.06
C ASP A 83 0.56 3.17 -9.79
N GLU A 84 0.45 1.97 -9.22
CA GLU A 84 0.86 0.73 -9.87
C GLU A 84 0.03 0.40 -11.10
N MET A 85 -1.29 0.59 -11.02
CA MET A 85 -2.19 0.38 -12.15
C MET A 85 -1.85 1.34 -13.30
N ALA A 86 -1.61 2.62 -13.01
CA ALA A 86 -1.25 3.61 -14.00
C ALA A 86 0.13 3.33 -14.63
N ALA A 87 1.13 2.93 -13.82
CA ALA A 87 2.49 2.66 -14.29
C ALA A 87 2.57 1.47 -15.26
N ARG A 88 1.66 0.50 -15.20
CA ARG A 88 1.65 -0.66 -16.12
C ARG A 88 1.38 -0.28 -17.59
N LYS A 89 0.84 0.91 -17.86
CA LYS A 89 0.44 1.35 -19.22
C LYS A 89 1.40 2.37 -19.84
N ILE A 90 2.40 2.85 -19.09
CA ILE A 90 3.39 3.83 -19.59
C ILE A 90 4.45 3.13 -20.44
#